data_AF-A0A1G3IET7-F1
#
_entry.id   AF-A0A1G3IET7-F1
#
_cell.length_a   1.000
_cell.length_b   1.000
_cell.length_c   1.000
_cell.angle_alpha   90.00
_cell.angle_beta   90.00
_cell.angle_gamma   90.00
#
_symmetry.space_group_name_H-M   'P 1'
#
loop_
_entity.id
_entity.type
_entity.pdbx_description
1 polymer ?
#
loop_
_entity_poly.entity_id
_entity_poly.type
_entity_poly.pdbx_seq_one_letter_code
_entity_poly.pdbx_strand_id
1 'polypeptide(L)'
;MKIDYEKMAADYDNGLFTRLRSFGPAADFLETWVPDADDIKSICNMLDAAAVAGRRDMAIFIGRQTAESIDQGRLLKAAGDFGAVHMEPDGEGLLLTVSAVRRCADKEKTGFRKTGGYVKKAETFSKVRDISAGREIKRADHIGAHYRKAVEAAGRDLRFEGFLSGRKGYVIAEGEHGGARLMLLVDRDDHSISRASHNGASTAIEKALLDRLCALIEGKPIQEAGDHGVIRLEFDLRDKSMERPLAGIVMADAADAAFLLPLKLVRDALEDYRRKTGYVSTDNTYDPGPSEEWKDMPDDERRRRLNDAIARIAEENNFPAEDVRVTAIEHHVRVVIRFNGALEHADKQRCLMILETGIKDMVDGRLELFQEEIRDNNRLRRLSGERTAP
;
A
#
# COMPACT_ATOMS: atom_id res chain seq x y z
N MET A 1 14.27 20.64 20.02
CA MET A 1 13.70 20.17 18.74
C MET A 1 12.30 20.72 18.62
N LYS A 2 11.94 21.33 17.50
CA LYS A 2 10.60 21.89 17.23
C LYS A 2 9.83 20.91 16.35
N ILE A 3 8.65 20.50 16.80
CA ILE A 3 7.73 19.64 16.03
C ILE A 3 6.50 20.47 15.67
N ASP A 4 6.06 20.36 14.42
CA ASP A 4 4.82 20.98 13.94
C ASP A 4 3.66 19.98 14.11
N TYR A 5 2.71 20.28 15.00
CA TYR A 5 1.61 19.39 15.34
C TYR A 5 0.66 19.15 14.17
N GLU A 6 0.24 20.21 13.47
CA GLU A 6 -0.73 20.10 12.38
C GLU A 6 -0.11 19.37 11.20
N LYS A 7 1.14 19.69 10.85
CA LYS A 7 1.88 18.94 9.83
C LYS A 7 1.99 17.47 10.22
N MET A 8 2.29 17.19 11.49
CA MET A 8 2.41 15.82 11.99
C MET A 8 1.11 15.03 11.91
N ALA A 9 -0.02 15.64 12.29
CA ALA A 9 -1.33 15.01 12.17
C ALA A 9 -1.70 14.77 10.69
N ALA A 10 -1.46 15.75 9.82
CA ALA A 10 -1.71 15.65 8.39
C ALA A 10 -0.83 14.57 7.71
N ASP A 11 0.46 14.50 8.07
CA ASP A 11 1.38 13.48 7.57
C ASP A 11 0.94 12.07 8.02
N TYR A 12 0.44 11.93 9.26
CA TYR A 12 -0.12 10.68 9.77
C TYR A 12 -1.38 10.28 8.99
N ASP A 13 -2.35 11.19 8.83
CA ASP A 13 -3.58 10.93 8.09
C ASP A 13 -3.30 10.56 6.65
N ASN A 14 -2.40 11.28 5.98
CA ASN A 14 -1.98 10.96 4.61
C ASN A 14 -1.28 9.58 4.56
N GLY A 15 -0.43 9.28 5.54
CA GLY A 15 0.27 8.01 5.67
C GLY A 15 -0.67 6.81 5.82
N LEU A 16 -1.79 6.98 6.53
CA LEU A 16 -2.80 5.93 6.76
C LEU A 16 -3.40 5.39 5.45
N PHE A 17 -3.43 6.22 4.39
CA PHE A 17 -4.02 5.86 3.10
C PHE A 17 -2.99 5.62 2.00
N THR A 18 -1.76 6.12 2.15
CA THR A 18 -0.70 6.03 1.12
C THR A 18 0.37 4.99 1.44
N ARG A 19 0.40 4.46 2.67
CA ARG A 19 1.39 3.47 3.11
C ARG A 19 0.74 2.36 3.92
N LEU A 20 0.87 1.12 3.46
CA LEU A 20 0.29 -0.04 4.13
C LEU A 20 1.01 -0.44 5.44
N ARG A 21 2.27 -0.01 5.64
CA ARG A 21 3.11 -0.30 6.82
C ARG A 21 4.12 0.81 7.08
N SER A 22 4.58 0.93 8.33
CA SER A 22 5.63 1.86 8.77
C SER A 22 5.37 3.33 8.42
N PHE A 23 4.11 3.76 8.44
CA PHE A 23 3.79 5.18 8.53
C PHE A 23 3.91 5.59 10.00
N GLY A 24 4.72 6.61 10.24
CA GLY A 24 5.01 7.09 11.56
C GLY A 24 5.68 8.45 11.46
N PRO A 25 5.70 9.21 12.55
CA PRO A 25 6.33 10.51 12.60
C PRO A 25 7.80 10.48 12.19
N ALA A 26 8.27 11.58 11.58
CA ALA A 26 9.67 11.75 11.20
C ALA A 26 10.65 11.70 12.39
N ALA A 27 10.15 11.72 13.63
CA ALA A 27 10.95 11.56 14.83
C ALA A 27 10.75 10.16 15.43
N ASP A 28 11.84 9.38 15.51
CA ASP A 28 11.86 7.97 15.96
C ASP A 28 11.12 7.72 17.28
N PHE A 29 11.12 8.68 18.21
CA PHE A 29 10.46 8.49 19.51
C PHE A 29 8.93 8.62 19.47
N LEU A 30 8.39 9.13 18.37
CA LEU A 30 6.95 9.24 18.14
C LEU A 30 6.43 8.08 17.27
N GLU A 31 7.22 7.03 17.02
CA GLU A 31 6.80 5.86 16.23
C GLU A 31 5.48 5.25 16.72
N THR A 32 5.22 5.29 18.03
CA THR A 32 3.98 4.79 18.64
C THR A 32 2.92 5.87 18.88
N TRP A 33 3.18 7.11 18.47
CA TRP A 33 2.23 8.20 18.62
C TRP A 33 1.16 8.12 17.53
N VAL A 34 -0.09 8.28 17.95
CA VAL A 34 -1.27 8.32 17.09
C VAL A 34 -2.06 9.57 17.45
N PRO A 35 -2.45 10.41 16.47
CA PRO A 35 -3.29 11.57 16.75
C PRO A 35 -4.65 11.15 17.33
N ASP A 36 -5.11 11.88 18.33
CA ASP A 36 -6.43 11.70 18.95
C ASP A 36 -7.38 12.81 18.50
N ALA A 37 -8.68 12.54 18.49
CA ALA A 37 -9.70 13.54 18.16
C ALA A 37 -9.75 14.70 19.18
N ASP A 38 -9.28 14.48 20.41
CA ASP A 38 -8.99 15.56 21.37
C ASP A 38 -7.52 16.01 21.21
N ASP A 39 -7.32 17.21 20.64
CA ASP A 39 -5.99 17.79 20.40
C ASP A 39 -5.13 17.87 21.67
N ILE A 40 -5.73 18.14 22.83
CA ILE A 40 -4.98 18.22 24.10
C ILE A 40 -4.44 16.84 24.46
N LYS A 41 -5.25 15.79 24.28
CA LYS A 41 -4.85 14.41 24.54
C LYS A 41 -3.79 13.95 23.54
N SER A 42 -3.97 14.29 22.28
CA SER A 42 -3.01 14.06 21.20
C SER A 42 -1.63 14.64 21.53
N ILE A 43 -1.58 15.91 21.96
CA ILE A 43 -0.35 16.61 22.39
C ILE A 43 0.24 15.98 23.66
N CYS A 44 -0.57 15.61 24.65
CA CYS A 44 -0.09 14.95 25.87
C CYS A 44 0.55 13.59 25.56
N ASN A 45 -0.01 12.82 24.62
CA ASN A 45 0.59 11.56 24.18
C ASN A 45 1.96 11.77 23.52
N MET A 46 2.18 12.89 22.81
CA MET A 46 3.51 13.24 22.28
C MET A 46 4.52 13.51 23.41
N LEU A 47 4.09 14.21 24.45
CA LEU A 47 4.94 14.49 25.62
C LEU A 47 5.26 13.21 26.40
N ASP A 48 4.31 12.28 26.52
CA ASP A 48 4.55 10.98 27.14
C ASP A 48 5.54 10.14 26.33
N ALA A 49 5.37 10.07 25.01
CA ALA A 49 6.31 9.41 24.11
C ALA A 49 7.72 10.02 24.20
N ALA A 50 7.83 11.35 24.28
CA ALA A 50 9.09 12.04 24.52
C ALA A 50 9.72 11.65 25.87
N ALA A 51 8.92 11.58 26.93
CA ALA A 51 9.38 11.15 28.26
C ALA A 51 9.84 9.69 28.26
N VAL A 52 9.13 8.79 27.57
CA VAL A 52 9.50 7.37 27.42
C VAL A 52 10.85 7.23 26.71
N ALA A 53 11.10 8.05 25.69
CA ALA A 53 12.38 8.10 24.97
C ALA A 53 13.48 8.89 25.68
N GLY A 54 13.25 9.34 26.92
CA GLY A 54 14.23 10.05 27.74
C GLY A 54 14.56 11.46 27.26
N ARG A 55 13.69 12.08 26.45
CA ARG A 55 13.84 13.49 26.06
C ARG A 55 13.46 14.37 27.25
N ARG A 56 14.24 15.43 27.46
CA ARG A 56 14.02 16.39 28.57
C ARG A 56 13.41 17.70 28.13
N ASP A 57 13.55 18.06 26.85
CA ASP A 57 13.08 19.32 26.31
C ASP A 57 12.38 19.11 24.98
N MET A 58 11.20 19.69 24.83
CA MET A 58 10.37 19.55 23.64
C MET A 58 9.65 20.87 23.34
N ALA A 59 9.62 21.25 22.07
CA ALA A 59 8.85 22.38 21.59
C ALA A 59 7.86 21.88 20.52
N ILE A 60 6.58 22.20 20.71
CA ILE A 60 5.47 21.80 19.83
C ILE A 60 4.84 23.07 19.30
N PHE A 61 4.90 23.27 18.00
CA PHE A 61 4.18 24.31 17.30
C PHE A 61 2.76 23.84 17.01
N ILE A 62 1.79 24.61 17.47
CA ILE A 62 0.35 24.40 17.28
C ILE A 62 -0.09 25.46 16.28
N GLY A 63 -0.52 25.03 15.10
CA GLY A 63 -0.95 25.95 14.05
C GLY A 63 -2.24 26.68 14.41
N ARG A 64 -2.58 27.65 13.55
CA ARG A 64 -3.65 28.62 13.81
C ARG A 64 -5.00 27.96 14.07
N GLN A 65 -5.37 26.95 13.28
CA GLN A 65 -6.68 26.35 13.33
C GLN A 65 -6.90 25.62 14.66
N THR A 66 -5.91 24.84 15.10
CA THR A 66 -5.97 24.19 16.42
C THR A 66 -5.82 25.22 17.55
N ALA A 67 -4.98 26.24 17.39
CA ALA A 67 -4.79 27.28 18.41
C ALA A 67 -6.06 28.11 18.70
N GLU A 68 -6.90 28.35 17.69
CA GLU A 68 -8.18 29.07 17.83
C GLU A 68 -9.27 28.23 18.54
N SER A 69 -9.22 26.90 18.43
CA SER A 69 -10.23 25.99 18.99
C SER A 69 -9.85 25.41 20.36
N ILE A 70 -8.55 25.34 20.68
CA ILE A 70 -8.03 24.68 21.87
C ILE A 70 -8.18 25.54 23.13
N ASP A 71 -8.62 24.92 24.22
CA ASP A 71 -8.58 25.56 25.54
C ASP A 71 -7.13 25.60 26.05
N GLN A 72 -6.47 26.73 25.86
CA GLN A 72 -5.07 26.95 26.27
C GLN A 72 -4.85 26.74 27.77
N GLY A 73 -5.82 27.08 28.61
CA GLY A 73 -5.72 26.90 30.06
C GLY A 73 -5.74 25.42 30.44
N ARG A 74 -6.63 24.63 29.80
CA ARG A 74 -6.67 23.18 29.95
C ARG A 74 -5.41 22.51 29.42
N LEU A 75 -4.88 22.97 28.28
CA LEU A 75 -3.64 22.46 27.69
C LEU A 75 -2.43 22.73 28.59
N LEU A 76 -2.25 23.97 29.08
CA LEU A 76 -1.16 24.32 30.00
C LEU A 76 -1.17 23.47 31.27
N LYS A 77 -2.37 23.24 31.83
CA LYS A 77 -2.54 22.39 33.00
C LYS A 77 -2.15 20.95 32.72
N ALA A 78 -2.64 20.37 31.62
CA ALA A 78 -2.37 18.98 31.25
C ALA A 78 -0.88 18.76 30.90
N ALA A 79 -0.28 19.66 30.13
CA ALA A 79 1.15 19.63 29.82
C ALA A 79 2.03 19.82 31.08
N GLY A 80 1.53 20.55 32.08
CA GLY A 80 2.23 20.80 33.35
C GLY A 80 2.50 19.54 34.17
N ASP A 81 1.70 18.49 33.98
CA ASP A 81 1.95 17.19 34.60
C ASP A 81 3.26 16.55 34.09
N PHE A 82 3.64 16.86 32.85
CA PHE A 82 4.83 16.35 32.19
C PHE A 82 6.09 17.18 32.42
N GLY A 83 6.01 18.44 32.89
CA GLY A 83 7.21 19.26 33.06
C GLY A 83 6.92 20.74 33.33
N ALA A 84 7.95 21.57 33.28
CA ALA A 84 7.80 23.01 33.33
C ALA A 84 7.40 23.53 31.94
N VAL A 85 6.22 24.13 31.85
CA VAL A 85 5.57 24.51 30.60
C VAL A 85 5.62 26.01 30.40
N HIS A 86 5.94 26.42 29.18
CA HIS A 86 5.78 27.78 28.69
C HIS A 86 5.02 27.74 27.36
N MET A 87 4.13 28.70 27.16
CA MET A 87 3.40 28.84 25.90
C MET A 87 3.45 30.31 25.49
N GLU A 88 3.84 30.55 24.25
CA GLU A 88 3.95 31.88 23.67
C GLU A 88 3.37 31.90 22.25
N PRO A 89 2.87 33.05 21.77
CA PRO A 89 2.54 33.21 20.36
C PRO A 89 3.79 33.05 19.48
N ASP A 90 3.65 32.31 18.38
CA ASP A 90 4.70 32.12 17.38
C ASP A 90 4.08 32.24 15.97
N GLY A 91 4.28 33.39 15.31
CA GLY A 91 3.60 33.69 14.05
C GLY A 91 2.08 33.71 14.18
N GLU A 92 1.39 32.92 13.37
CA GLU A 92 -0.09 32.76 13.41
C GLU A 92 -0.56 31.66 14.39
N GLY A 93 0.36 30.99 15.09
CA GLY A 93 0.06 29.87 15.98
C GLY A 93 0.59 30.08 17.41
N LEU A 94 0.67 28.97 18.14
CA LEU A 94 1.21 28.91 19.50
C LEU A 94 2.41 27.97 19.55
N LEU A 95 3.44 28.37 20.29
CA LEU A 95 4.57 27.51 20.60
C LEU A 95 4.46 27.04 22.05
N LEU A 96 4.22 25.74 22.23
CA LEU A 96 4.25 25.07 23.52
C LEU A 96 5.65 24.51 23.76
N THR A 97 6.35 25.02 24.78
CA THR A 97 7.65 24.49 25.21
C THR A 97 7.50 23.79 26.56
N VAL A 98 7.98 22.56 26.64
CA VAL A 98 8.02 21.78 27.88
C VAL A 98 9.46 21.39 28.18
N SER A 99 9.91 21.76 29.38
CA SER A 99 11.26 21.48 29.88
C SER A 99 11.20 20.55 31.09
N ALA A 100 12.29 19.83 31.34
CA ALA A 100 12.36 18.75 32.33
C ALA A 100 11.22 17.73 32.17
N VAL A 101 10.96 17.34 30.92
CA VAL A 101 9.93 16.38 30.55
C VAL A 101 10.12 15.07 31.34
N ARG A 102 9.05 14.65 32.01
CA ARG A 102 8.97 13.46 32.88
C ARG A 102 7.69 12.70 32.56
N ARG A 103 7.70 11.41 32.85
CA ARG A 103 6.48 10.60 32.76
C ARG A 103 5.46 11.13 33.76
N CYS A 104 4.24 11.32 33.28
CA CYS A 104 3.11 11.59 34.17
C CYS A 104 2.84 10.32 35.00
N ALA A 105 2.68 10.48 36.32
CA ALA A 105 2.31 9.36 37.18
C ALA A 105 0.82 9.05 36.95
N ASP A 106 0.54 7.93 36.26
CA ASP A 106 -0.78 7.43 35.90
C ASP A 106 -1.88 7.79 36.92
N LYS A 107 -2.72 8.74 36.55
CA LYS A 107 -4.08 8.88 37.09
C LYS A 107 -5.09 8.72 35.98
N GLU A 108 -5.16 7.54 35.37
CA GLU A 108 -6.46 7.01 34.96
C GLU A 108 -6.45 5.50 34.68
N LYS A 109 -7.47 4.86 35.24
CA LYS A 109 -7.84 3.45 35.12
C LYS A 109 -8.31 3.18 33.69
N THR A 110 -7.41 2.96 32.75
CA THR A 110 -7.79 2.34 31.47
C THR A 110 -7.62 0.83 31.58
N GLY A 111 -8.74 0.11 31.44
CA GLY A 111 -8.82 -1.35 31.50
C GLY A 111 -8.18 -2.06 30.31
N PHE A 112 -6.94 -1.74 29.96
CA PHE A 112 -6.15 -2.53 29.03
C PHE A 112 -5.47 -3.67 29.79
N ARG A 113 -6.13 -4.84 29.76
CA ARG A 113 -5.49 -6.11 30.08
C ARG A 113 -4.23 -6.24 29.22
N LYS A 114 -3.06 -6.25 29.84
CA LYS A 114 -1.78 -6.57 29.19
C LYS A 114 -1.87 -7.94 28.50
N THR A 115 -2.17 -7.99 27.21
CA THR A 115 -1.95 -9.17 26.37
C THR A 115 -0.51 -9.17 25.89
N GLY A 116 0.43 -9.52 26.78
CA GLY A 116 1.85 -9.71 26.49
C GLY A 116 2.16 -10.95 25.65
N GLY A 117 1.41 -11.20 24.57
CA GLY A 117 1.50 -12.44 23.79
C GLY A 117 1.84 -12.28 22.30
N TYR A 118 1.83 -11.07 21.74
CA TYR A 118 1.86 -10.89 20.28
C TYR A 118 3.21 -10.53 19.66
N VAL A 119 4.29 -10.43 20.45
CA VAL A 119 5.61 -10.02 19.90
C VAL A 119 6.49 -11.22 19.49
N LYS A 120 6.12 -12.48 19.82
CA LYS A 120 6.96 -13.66 19.52
C LYS A 120 6.64 -14.42 18.22
N LYS A 121 5.71 -13.95 17.38
CA LYS A 121 5.35 -14.65 16.12
C LYS A 121 5.93 -14.04 14.84
N ALA A 122 6.55 -12.85 14.92
CA ALA A 122 7.14 -12.21 13.73
C ALA A 122 8.43 -12.91 13.26
N GLU A 123 9.21 -13.52 14.17
CA GLU A 123 10.47 -14.18 13.81
C GLU A 123 10.29 -15.53 13.08
N THR A 124 9.08 -16.08 13.03
CA THR A 124 8.86 -17.42 12.44
C THR A 124 8.46 -17.37 10.95
N PHE A 125 8.11 -16.20 10.39
CA PHE A 125 7.72 -16.08 8.98
C PHE A 125 8.89 -15.79 8.01
N SER A 126 10.07 -15.39 8.50
CA SER A 126 11.27 -15.16 7.67
C SER A 126 11.94 -16.45 7.16
N LYS A 127 11.29 -17.60 7.25
CA LYS A 127 11.77 -18.90 6.73
C LYS A 127 10.79 -19.55 5.75
N VAL A 128 10.13 -18.77 4.89
CA VAL A 128 9.65 -19.33 3.63
C VAL A 128 10.89 -19.64 2.80
N ARG A 129 11.38 -20.88 2.91
CA ARG A 129 12.38 -21.43 2.00
C ARG A 129 11.91 -21.16 0.58
N ASP A 130 12.80 -20.64 -0.23
CA ASP A 130 12.57 -20.44 -1.65
C ASP A 130 12.25 -21.81 -2.30
N ILE A 131 10.96 -22.10 -2.54
CA ILE A 131 10.49 -23.42 -3.01
C ILE A 131 11.07 -23.73 -4.41
N SER A 132 11.46 -22.69 -5.16
CA SER A 132 12.15 -22.83 -6.44
C SER A 132 13.65 -23.15 -6.32
N ALA A 133 14.26 -23.00 -5.14
CA ALA A 133 15.68 -23.31 -4.92
C ALA A 133 15.90 -24.83 -4.98
N GLY A 134 16.04 -25.36 -6.20
CA GLY A 134 16.27 -26.77 -6.47
C GLY A 134 15.52 -27.33 -7.69
N ARG A 135 14.60 -26.56 -8.30
CA ARG A 135 13.97 -26.99 -9.56
C ARG A 135 14.91 -26.70 -10.72
N GLU A 136 15.10 -27.72 -11.56
CA GLU A 136 15.89 -27.59 -12.78
C GLU A 136 15.17 -26.65 -13.76
N ILE A 137 15.86 -25.58 -14.16
CA ILE A 137 15.37 -24.64 -15.18
C ILE A 137 15.68 -25.28 -16.54
N LYS A 138 14.63 -25.78 -17.18
CA LYS A 138 14.69 -26.32 -18.54
C LYS A 138 14.29 -25.25 -19.54
N ARG A 139 14.82 -25.40 -20.75
CA ARG A 139 14.42 -24.63 -21.92
C ARG A 139 12.89 -24.70 -22.09
N ALA A 140 12.24 -23.55 -22.24
CA ALA A 140 10.79 -23.49 -22.37
C ALA A 140 10.36 -23.64 -23.84
N ASP A 141 10.22 -24.87 -24.31
CA ASP A 141 9.73 -25.18 -25.66
C ASP A 141 8.18 -25.26 -25.74
N HIS A 142 7.52 -25.25 -24.58
CA HIS A 142 6.07 -25.31 -24.44
C HIS A 142 5.63 -24.44 -23.26
N ILE A 143 4.38 -23.97 -23.33
CA ILE A 143 3.69 -23.31 -22.22
C ILE A 143 2.23 -23.78 -22.20
N GLY A 144 1.66 -23.86 -21.01
CA GLY A 144 0.29 -24.29 -20.77
C GLY A 144 -0.73 -23.48 -21.58
N ALA A 145 -1.87 -24.12 -21.87
CA ALA A 145 -2.93 -23.54 -22.69
C ALA A 145 -3.44 -22.19 -22.14
N HIS A 146 -3.46 -22.03 -20.81
CA HIS A 146 -3.85 -20.81 -20.11
C HIS A 146 -3.05 -19.56 -20.52
N TYR A 147 -1.82 -19.72 -21.02
CA TYR A 147 -0.92 -18.60 -21.31
C TYR A 147 -0.61 -18.43 -22.79
N ARG A 148 -0.85 -19.49 -23.59
CA ARG A 148 -0.38 -19.61 -24.98
C ARG A 148 -0.76 -18.40 -25.82
N LYS A 149 -2.03 -18.00 -25.80
CA LYS A 149 -2.54 -16.87 -26.60
C LYS A 149 -1.83 -15.55 -26.26
N ALA A 150 -1.67 -15.26 -24.97
CA ALA A 150 -1.04 -14.03 -24.51
C ALA A 150 0.46 -14.02 -24.80
N VAL A 151 1.16 -15.15 -24.60
CA VAL A 151 2.59 -15.29 -24.91
C VAL A 151 2.85 -15.20 -26.42
N GLU A 152 2.02 -15.83 -27.25
CA GLU A 152 2.11 -15.68 -28.71
C GLU A 152 1.90 -14.23 -29.15
N ALA A 153 0.97 -13.51 -28.52
CA ALA A 153 0.76 -12.09 -28.82
C ALA A 153 1.97 -11.24 -28.39
N ALA A 154 2.50 -11.45 -27.19
CA ALA A 154 3.70 -10.77 -26.70
C ALA A 154 4.94 -11.05 -27.57
N GLY A 155 5.05 -12.27 -28.11
CA GLY A 155 6.17 -12.65 -28.99
C GLY A 155 6.17 -12.00 -30.38
N ARG A 156 5.10 -11.30 -30.78
CA ARG A 156 5.01 -10.65 -32.11
C ARG A 156 5.68 -9.27 -32.18
N ASP A 157 5.81 -8.60 -31.04
CA ASP A 157 6.35 -7.23 -30.95
C ASP A 157 7.27 -7.13 -29.73
N LEU A 158 8.49 -7.67 -29.87
CA LEU A 158 9.51 -7.63 -28.83
C LEU A 158 10.14 -6.23 -28.77
N ARG A 159 10.00 -5.54 -27.65
CA ARG A 159 10.43 -4.14 -27.49
C ARG A 159 11.66 -3.96 -26.61
N PHE A 160 11.95 -4.97 -25.78
CA PHE A 160 12.97 -4.90 -24.73
C PHE A 160 14.17 -5.79 -25.01
N GLU A 161 14.29 -6.37 -26.22
CA GLU A 161 15.47 -7.15 -26.62
C GLU A 161 16.65 -6.20 -26.92
N GLY A 162 17.77 -6.39 -26.21
CA GLY A 162 18.96 -5.56 -26.42
C GLY A 162 19.90 -5.47 -25.22
N PHE A 163 20.62 -4.34 -25.15
CA PHE A 163 21.60 -4.03 -24.12
C PHE A 163 21.33 -2.66 -23.50
N LEU A 164 21.59 -2.54 -22.20
CA LEU A 164 21.57 -1.26 -21.50
C LEU A 164 22.99 -0.67 -21.43
N SER A 165 23.06 0.66 -21.49
CA SER A 165 24.29 1.41 -21.28
C SER A 165 24.24 2.10 -19.92
N GLY A 166 25.41 2.25 -19.29
CA GLY A 166 25.51 2.87 -17.98
C GLY A 166 25.10 4.34 -18.03
N ARG A 167 24.42 4.80 -16.98
CA ARG A 167 24.02 6.20 -16.79
C ARG A 167 24.45 6.67 -15.42
N LYS A 168 24.98 7.91 -15.31
CA LYS A 168 25.34 8.51 -14.01
C LYS A 168 24.12 8.55 -13.09
N GLY A 169 24.27 8.13 -11.84
CA GLY A 169 23.18 7.99 -10.87
C GLY A 169 22.49 6.64 -10.89
N TYR A 170 22.77 5.79 -11.88
CA TYR A 170 22.14 4.48 -12.03
C TYR A 170 23.15 3.34 -11.86
N VAL A 171 22.63 2.15 -11.60
CA VAL A 171 23.38 0.88 -11.57
C VAL A 171 22.71 -0.10 -12.51
N ILE A 172 23.49 -0.75 -13.36
CA ILE A 172 23.00 -1.89 -14.13
C ILE A 172 23.08 -3.12 -13.22
N ALA A 173 21.91 -3.65 -12.89
CA ALA A 173 21.70 -4.89 -12.17
C ALA A 173 21.38 -6.01 -13.15
N GLU A 174 21.98 -7.18 -12.97
CA GLU A 174 21.96 -8.22 -14.00
C GLU A 174 21.71 -9.61 -13.42
N GLY A 175 20.81 -10.35 -14.07
CA GLY A 175 20.62 -11.77 -13.85
C GLY A 175 20.98 -12.54 -15.10
N GLU A 176 21.63 -13.70 -14.94
CA GLU A 176 22.05 -14.54 -16.05
C GLU A 176 21.83 -16.02 -15.74
N HIS A 177 21.24 -16.75 -16.68
CA HIS A 177 21.07 -18.19 -16.59
C HIS A 177 20.93 -18.82 -17.98
N GLY A 178 21.71 -19.87 -18.24
CA GLY A 178 21.59 -20.64 -19.49
C GLY A 178 21.84 -19.81 -20.77
N GLY A 179 22.62 -18.74 -20.68
CA GLY A 179 22.87 -17.80 -21.78
C GLY A 179 21.83 -16.68 -21.91
N ALA A 180 20.67 -16.79 -21.26
CA ALA A 180 19.69 -15.71 -21.17
C ALA A 180 20.08 -14.71 -20.08
N ARG A 181 19.87 -13.42 -20.34
CA ARG A 181 20.22 -12.33 -19.45
C ARG A 181 19.09 -11.32 -19.32
N LEU A 182 18.84 -10.87 -18.09
CA LEU A 182 17.98 -9.73 -17.77
C LEU A 182 18.86 -8.61 -17.22
N MET A 183 18.70 -7.39 -17.74
CA MET A 183 19.44 -6.21 -17.32
C MET A 183 18.46 -5.12 -16.90
N LEU A 184 18.68 -4.53 -15.72
CA LEU A 184 17.83 -3.50 -15.14
C LEU A 184 18.69 -2.27 -14.84
N LEU A 185 18.33 -1.12 -15.39
CA LEU A 185 18.97 0.16 -15.07
C LEU A 185 18.24 0.80 -13.89
N VAL A 186 18.82 0.67 -12.70
CA VAL A 186 18.17 1.00 -11.43
C VAL A 186 18.71 2.30 -10.86
N ASP A 187 17.83 3.21 -10.49
CA ASP A 187 18.18 4.45 -9.82
C ASP A 187 18.79 4.16 -8.44
N ARG A 188 19.80 4.91 -8.02
CA ARG A 188 20.43 4.72 -6.71
C ARG A 188 19.66 5.40 -5.59
N ASP A 189 18.86 6.42 -5.91
CA ASP A 189 18.24 7.27 -4.90
C ASP A 189 16.91 6.68 -4.42
N ASP A 190 16.08 6.17 -5.33
CA ASP A 190 14.76 5.59 -5.01
C ASP A 190 14.64 4.08 -5.30
N HIS A 191 15.72 3.47 -5.79
CA HIS A 191 15.80 2.05 -6.14
C HIS A 191 14.80 1.59 -7.23
N SER A 192 14.25 2.52 -8.02
CA SER A 192 13.33 2.25 -9.12
C SER A 192 14.05 1.78 -10.40
N ILE A 193 13.41 0.90 -11.16
CA ILE A 193 13.88 0.43 -12.46
C ILE A 193 13.49 1.46 -13.52
N SER A 194 14.45 2.24 -13.98
CA SER A 194 14.21 3.23 -15.04
C SER A 194 14.08 2.61 -16.43
N ARG A 195 14.82 1.53 -16.70
CA ARG A 195 14.78 0.74 -17.94
C ARG A 195 15.06 -0.72 -17.65
N ALA A 196 14.44 -1.61 -18.41
CA ALA A 196 14.71 -3.04 -18.41
C ALA A 196 15.03 -3.51 -19.84
N SER A 197 15.89 -4.51 -19.98
CA SER A 197 16.08 -5.20 -21.26
C SER A 197 16.50 -6.65 -21.04
N HIS A 198 16.31 -7.48 -22.06
CA HIS A 198 16.75 -8.88 -22.05
C HIS A 198 17.51 -9.24 -23.33
N ASN A 199 18.31 -10.29 -23.26
CA ASN A 199 18.90 -10.93 -24.45
C ASN A 199 19.26 -12.39 -24.16
N GLY A 200 19.65 -13.12 -25.21
CA GLY A 200 20.19 -14.48 -25.09
C GLY A 200 19.17 -15.59 -24.80
N ALA A 201 17.88 -15.25 -24.67
CA ALA A 201 16.80 -16.23 -24.57
C ALA A 201 16.73 -17.12 -25.84
N SER A 202 16.56 -18.42 -25.61
CA SER A 202 16.77 -19.46 -26.62
C SER A 202 15.50 -19.88 -27.35
N THR A 203 14.32 -19.58 -26.78
CA THR A 203 13.01 -19.88 -27.38
C THR A 203 12.16 -18.62 -27.55
N ALA A 204 11.18 -18.69 -28.45
CA ALA A 204 10.19 -17.62 -28.62
C ALA A 204 9.36 -17.39 -27.35
N ILE A 205 9.07 -18.45 -26.59
CA ILE A 205 8.35 -18.38 -25.31
C ILE A 205 9.20 -17.61 -24.29
N GLU A 206 10.47 -17.97 -24.12
CA GLU A 206 11.38 -17.28 -23.20
C GLU A 206 11.51 -15.80 -23.56
N LYS A 207 11.71 -15.48 -24.84
CA LYS A 207 11.76 -14.09 -25.32
C LYS A 207 10.50 -13.32 -24.98
N ALA A 208 9.32 -13.88 -25.29
CA ALA A 208 8.04 -13.23 -25.01
C ALA A 208 7.80 -13.02 -23.51
N LEU A 209 8.15 -14.00 -22.67
CA LEU A 209 8.03 -13.89 -21.22
C LEU A 209 8.95 -12.80 -20.65
N LEU A 210 10.21 -12.75 -21.10
CA LEU A 210 11.16 -11.73 -20.63
C LEU A 210 10.82 -10.33 -21.13
N ASP A 211 10.33 -10.22 -22.37
CA ASP A 211 9.89 -8.94 -22.93
C ASP A 211 8.70 -8.39 -22.15
N ARG A 212 7.71 -9.25 -21.87
CA ARG A 212 6.55 -8.88 -21.08
C ARG A 212 6.91 -8.57 -19.63
N LEU A 213 7.86 -9.32 -19.04
CA LEU A 213 8.38 -9.01 -17.72
C LEU A 213 9.03 -7.62 -17.68
N CYS A 214 9.87 -7.29 -18.66
CA CYS A 214 10.51 -5.97 -18.75
C CYS A 214 9.46 -4.86 -18.76
N ALA A 215 8.42 -4.98 -19.60
CA ALA A 215 7.32 -4.03 -19.64
C ALA A 215 6.61 -3.88 -18.28
N LEU A 216 6.45 -4.97 -17.53
CA LEU A 216 5.77 -4.99 -16.25
C LEU A 216 6.60 -4.42 -15.09
N ILE A 217 7.93 -4.45 -15.17
CA ILE A 217 8.80 -4.04 -14.05
C ILE A 217 9.43 -2.65 -14.23
N GLU A 218 9.43 -2.08 -15.43
CA GLU A 218 9.82 -0.67 -15.61
C GLU A 218 8.95 0.26 -14.75
N GLY A 219 9.59 1.25 -14.11
CA GLY A 219 8.97 2.18 -13.18
C GLY A 219 8.74 1.64 -11.77
N LYS A 220 9.04 0.37 -11.50
CA LYS A 220 8.85 -0.25 -10.16
C LYS A 220 10.15 -0.32 -9.38
N PRO A 221 10.12 -0.30 -8.03
CA PRO A 221 11.29 -0.61 -7.22
C PRO A 221 11.86 -2.00 -7.58
N ILE A 222 13.18 -2.13 -7.55
CA ILE A 222 13.84 -3.41 -7.84
C ILE A 222 13.41 -4.52 -6.86
N GLN A 223 13.11 -4.17 -5.61
CA GLN A 223 12.56 -5.10 -4.61
C GLN A 223 11.20 -5.66 -5.06
N GLU A 224 10.33 -4.77 -5.56
CA GLU A 224 9.01 -5.15 -6.09
C GLU A 224 9.12 -6.07 -7.31
N ALA A 225 10.06 -5.79 -8.21
CA ALA A 225 10.32 -6.66 -9.36
C ALA A 225 10.78 -8.06 -8.91
N GLY A 226 11.68 -8.14 -7.93
CA GLY A 226 12.19 -9.41 -7.41
C GLY A 226 11.14 -10.26 -6.68
N ASP A 227 10.27 -9.61 -5.89
CA ASP A 227 9.28 -10.31 -5.06
C ASP A 227 8.00 -10.66 -5.84
N HIS A 228 7.51 -9.73 -6.66
CA HIS A 228 6.19 -9.82 -7.29
C HIS A 228 6.21 -9.78 -8.82
N GLY A 229 7.35 -9.49 -9.46
CA GLY A 229 7.41 -9.32 -10.92
C GLY A 229 6.89 -10.52 -11.70
N VAL A 230 7.29 -11.73 -11.34
CA VAL A 230 6.86 -12.95 -12.05
C VAL A 230 5.44 -13.40 -11.64
N ILE A 231 5.00 -13.08 -10.43
CA ILE A 231 3.62 -13.30 -10.01
C ILE A 231 2.68 -12.42 -10.85
N ARG A 232 3.05 -11.16 -11.06
CA ARG A 232 2.32 -10.22 -11.93
C ARG A 232 2.37 -10.67 -13.39
N LEU A 233 3.51 -11.20 -13.85
CA LEU A 233 3.64 -11.77 -15.19
C LEU A 233 2.69 -12.95 -15.41
N GLU A 234 2.61 -13.90 -14.47
CA GLU A 234 1.66 -15.02 -14.53
C GLU A 234 0.22 -14.50 -14.61
N PHE A 235 -0.13 -13.60 -13.70
CA PHE A 235 -1.49 -13.05 -13.64
C PHE A 235 -1.89 -12.33 -14.92
N ASP A 236 -0.97 -11.54 -15.48
CA ASP A 236 -1.18 -10.75 -16.70
C ASP A 236 -1.33 -11.62 -17.96
N LEU A 237 -0.58 -12.71 -18.05
CA LEU A 237 -0.62 -13.62 -19.20
C LEU A 237 -1.73 -14.67 -19.14
N ARG A 238 -2.31 -14.91 -17.96
CA ARG A 238 -3.33 -15.94 -17.77
C ARG A 238 -4.63 -15.57 -18.46
N ASP A 239 -5.17 -16.50 -19.24
CA ASP A 239 -6.53 -16.42 -19.77
C ASP A 239 -7.55 -16.53 -18.62
N LYS A 240 -8.13 -15.39 -18.24
CA LYS A 240 -9.13 -15.27 -17.18
C LYS A 240 -10.46 -15.97 -17.53
N SER A 241 -10.68 -16.36 -18.79
CA SER A 241 -11.88 -17.10 -19.20
C SER A 241 -11.78 -18.61 -18.93
N MET A 242 -10.56 -19.11 -18.68
CA MET A 242 -10.32 -20.51 -18.34
C MET A 242 -10.38 -20.72 -16.82
N GLU A 243 -10.69 -21.96 -16.41
CA GLU A 243 -10.54 -22.34 -15.00
C GLU A 243 -9.09 -22.12 -14.53
N ARG A 244 -8.93 -21.78 -13.26
CA ARG A 244 -7.59 -21.47 -12.71
C ARG A 244 -6.72 -22.74 -12.78
N PRO A 245 -5.42 -22.59 -13.11
CA PRO A 245 -4.53 -23.75 -13.26
C PRO A 245 -4.32 -24.50 -11.94
N LEU A 246 -4.50 -23.83 -10.80
CA LEU A 246 -4.35 -24.38 -9.46
C LEU A 246 -5.44 -23.81 -8.54
N ALA A 247 -5.87 -24.62 -7.58
CA ALA A 247 -6.74 -24.17 -6.50
C ALA A 247 -5.95 -23.32 -5.49
N GLY A 248 -6.52 -22.19 -5.05
CA GLY A 248 -5.88 -21.31 -4.06
C GLY A 248 -5.00 -20.21 -4.67
N ILE A 249 -3.90 -19.87 -3.97
CA ILE A 249 -2.93 -18.87 -4.43
C ILE A 249 -2.08 -19.50 -5.53
N VAL A 250 -2.10 -18.90 -6.72
CA VAL A 250 -1.32 -19.37 -7.87
C VAL A 250 0.09 -18.79 -7.77
N MET A 251 1.07 -19.66 -7.56
CA MET A 251 2.49 -19.31 -7.67
C MET A 251 2.96 -19.60 -9.09
N ALA A 252 3.69 -18.66 -9.71
CA ALA A 252 4.05 -18.76 -11.12
C ALA A 252 4.86 -20.02 -11.45
N ASP A 253 5.80 -20.40 -10.60
CA ASP A 253 6.61 -21.60 -10.74
C ASP A 253 5.81 -22.91 -10.60
N ALA A 254 4.76 -22.89 -9.78
CA ALA A 254 3.82 -24.01 -9.68
C ALA A 254 2.84 -24.06 -10.87
N ALA A 255 2.52 -22.90 -11.44
CA ALA A 255 1.55 -22.77 -12.51
C ALA A 255 2.09 -23.24 -13.87
N ASP A 256 3.35 -22.91 -14.19
CA ASP A 256 4.06 -23.44 -15.36
C ASP A 256 5.59 -23.34 -15.18
N ALA A 257 6.32 -24.36 -15.63
CA ALA A 257 7.79 -24.38 -15.57
C ALA A 257 8.44 -23.28 -16.42
N ALA A 258 7.75 -22.76 -17.45
CA ALA A 258 8.24 -21.66 -18.28
C ALA A 258 8.54 -20.37 -17.48
N PHE A 259 7.91 -20.18 -16.32
CA PHE A 259 8.14 -19.02 -15.45
C PHE A 259 9.41 -19.12 -14.59
N LEU A 260 10.06 -20.28 -14.52
CA LEU A 260 11.27 -20.48 -13.71
C LEU A 260 12.44 -19.63 -14.19
N LEU A 261 12.63 -19.48 -15.50
CA LEU A 261 13.71 -18.66 -16.05
C LEU A 261 13.53 -17.17 -15.71
N PRO A 262 12.38 -16.52 -16.02
CA PRO A 262 12.13 -15.14 -15.57
C PRO A 262 12.32 -14.94 -14.07
N LEU A 263 11.87 -15.92 -13.25
CA LEU A 263 11.99 -15.85 -11.78
C LEU A 263 13.44 -15.87 -11.33
N LYS A 264 14.27 -16.74 -11.92
CA LYS A 264 15.70 -16.79 -11.63
C LYS A 264 16.38 -15.47 -12.01
N LEU A 265 16.14 -14.98 -13.22
CA LEU A 265 16.81 -13.79 -13.73
C LEU A 265 16.48 -12.53 -12.93
N VAL A 266 15.22 -12.32 -12.53
CA VAL A 266 14.86 -11.12 -11.75
C VAL A 266 15.42 -11.15 -10.34
N ARG A 267 15.50 -12.34 -9.72
CA ARG A 267 16.10 -12.51 -8.40
C ARG A 267 17.61 -12.34 -8.43
N ASP A 268 18.28 -12.90 -9.45
CA ASP A 268 19.71 -12.69 -9.65
C ASP A 268 20.04 -11.21 -9.89
N ALA A 269 19.21 -10.50 -10.66
CA ALA A 269 19.37 -9.07 -10.85
C ALA A 269 19.24 -8.31 -9.53
N LEU A 270 18.26 -8.65 -8.68
CA LEU A 270 18.14 -8.07 -7.34
C LEU A 270 19.38 -8.36 -6.47
N GLU A 271 19.87 -9.60 -6.45
CA GLU A 271 21.08 -9.98 -5.70
C GLU A 271 22.33 -9.25 -6.20
N ASP A 272 22.49 -9.12 -7.52
CA ASP A 272 23.57 -8.36 -8.13
C ASP A 272 23.50 -6.87 -7.76
N TYR A 273 22.32 -6.27 -7.78
CA TYR A 273 22.12 -4.89 -7.33
C TYR A 273 22.51 -4.71 -5.86
N ARG A 274 22.07 -5.61 -4.98
CA ARG A 274 22.41 -5.60 -3.55
C ARG A 274 23.92 -5.69 -3.36
N ARG A 275 24.60 -6.58 -4.08
CA ARG A 275 26.06 -6.71 -4.06
C ARG A 275 26.78 -5.44 -4.52
N LYS A 276 26.28 -4.76 -5.56
CA LYS A 276 26.89 -3.56 -6.15
C LYS A 276 26.66 -2.28 -5.32
N THR A 277 25.56 -2.19 -4.59
CA THR A 277 25.12 -0.95 -3.92
C THR A 277 25.15 -1.01 -2.40
N GLY A 278 25.13 -2.21 -1.82
CA GLY A 278 24.87 -2.39 -0.39
C GLY A 278 23.40 -2.20 -0.01
N TYR A 279 22.47 -2.23 -0.97
CA TYR A 279 21.03 -2.20 -0.70
C TYR A 279 20.62 -3.39 0.19
N VAL A 280 20.09 -3.13 1.39
CA VAL A 280 19.74 -4.16 2.39
C VAL A 280 18.25 -4.31 2.64
N SER A 281 17.41 -3.43 2.09
CA SER A 281 15.97 -3.52 2.34
C SER A 281 15.39 -4.82 1.78
N THR A 282 14.60 -5.48 2.61
CA THR A 282 13.81 -6.67 2.27
C THR A 282 12.32 -6.43 2.42
N ASP A 283 11.93 -5.29 3.00
CA ASP A 283 10.54 -4.95 3.19
C ASP A 283 10.00 -4.33 1.91
N ASN A 284 9.04 -5.02 1.32
CA ASN A 284 8.34 -4.53 0.15
C ASN A 284 7.05 -3.83 0.57
N THR A 285 7.11 -2.50 0.58
CA THR A 285 5.98 -1.61 0.88
C THR A 285 5.45 -0.92 -0.37
N TYR A 286 5.84 -1.38 -1.57
CA TYR A 286 5.48 -0.73 -2.82
C TYR A 286 3.97 -0.79 -3.07
N ASP A 287 3.37 0.34 -2.76
CA ASP A 287 2.00 0.76 -2.99
C ASP A 287 1.78 1.52 -4.32
N PRO A 288 1.45 0.95 -5.51
CA PRO A 288 1.17 1.84 -6.65
C PRO A 288 -0.01 2.76 -6.31
N GLY A 289 0.13 4.08 -6.45
CA GLY A 289 -1.01 5.00 -6.34
C GLY A 289 -1.96 4.88 -7.54
N PRO A 290 -3.12 5.55 -7.51
CA PRO A 290 -3.99 5.63 -8.69
C PRO A 290 -3.26 6.33 -9.84
N SER A 291 -3.67 6.04 -11.07
CA SER A 291 -3.06 6.65 -12.26
C SER A 291 -3.23 8.17 -12.27
N GLU A 292 -2.28 8.87 -12.88
CA GLU A 292 -2.39 10.33 -13.06
C GLU A 292 -3.62 10.69 -13.90
N GLU A 293 -3.94 9.87 -14.92
CA GLU A 293 -5.18 10.02 -15.71
C GLU A 293 -6.44 10.04 -14.82
N TRP A 294 -6.49 9.15 -13.82
CA TRP A 294 -7.61 9.12 -12.88
C TRP A 294 -7.57 10.29 -11.88
N LYS A 295 -6.39 10.63 -11.34
CA LYS A 295 -6.24 11.73 -10.37
C LYS A 295 -6.65 13.08 -10.96
N ASP A 296 -6.25 13.34 -12.19
CA ASP A 296 -6.51 14.60 -12.90
C ASP A 296 -7.94 14.70 -13.43
N MET A 297 -8.69 13.60 -13.41
CA MET A 297 -10.06 13.56 -13.91
C MET A 297 -11.03 14.33 -12.99
N PRO A 298 -11.89 15.21 -13.54
CA PRO A 298 -12.93 15.88 -12.77
C PRO A 298 -13.89 14.88 -12.10
N ASP A 299 -14.43 15.23 -10.92
CA ASP A 299 -15.26 14.30 -10.13
C ASP A 299 -16.50 13.79 -10.90
N ASP A 300 -17.16 14.68 -11.67
CA ASP A 300 -18.31 14.30 -12.49
C ASP A 300 -17.96 13.28 -13.59
N GLU A 301 -16.76 13.40 -14.17
CA GLU A 301 -16.28 12.47 -15.18
C GLU A 301 -15.86 11.14 -14.55
N ARG A 302 -15.23 11.17 -13.37
CA ARG A 302 -14.92 9.95 -12.58
C ARG A 302 -16.18 9.18 -12.23
N ARG A 303 -17.23 9.87 -11.78
CA ARG A 303 -18.54 9.27 -11.50
C ARG A 303 -19.19 8.69 -12.74
N ARG A 304 -19.11 9.37 -13.89
CA ARG A 304 -19.63 8.85 -15.15
C ARG A 304 -18.91 7.56 -15.55
N ARG A 305 -17.58 7.57 -15.55
CA ARG A 305 -16.76 6.40 -15.89
C ARG A 305 -17.02 5.22 -14.96
N LEU A 306 -17.22 5.47 -13.67
CA LEU A 306 -17.63 4.44 -12.70
C LEU A 306 -19.02 3.88 -13.00
N ASN A 307 -20.00 4.74 -13.26
CA ASN A 307 -21.37 4.30 -13.56
C ASN A 307 -21.44 3.49 -14.87
N ASP A 308 -20.69 3.90 -15.90
CA ASP A 308 -20.59 3.17 -17.16
C ASP A 308 -19.95 1.78 -16.97
N ALA A 309 -18.91 1.69 -16.11
CA ALA A 309 -18.29 0.43 -15.75
C ALA A 309 -19.27 -0.47 -14.96
N ILE A 310 -19.93 0.09 -13.95
CA ILE A 310 -20.93 -0.63 -13.14
C ILE A 310 -22.06 -1.18 -14.03
N ALA A 311 -22.57 -0.39 -14.97
CA ALA A 311 -23.64 -0.82 -15.87
C ALA A 311 -23.23 -2.03 -16.73
N ARG A 312 -22.02 -2.01 -17.29
CA ARG A 312 -21.48 -3.15 -18.08
C ARG A 312 -21.26 -4.39 -17.22
N ILE A 313 -20.66 -4.23 -16.04
CA ILE A 313 -20.42 -5.34 -15.11
C ILE A 313 -21.76 -5.98 -14.68
N ALA A 314 -22.76 -5.13 -14.40
CA ALA A 314 -24.11 -5.54 -14.01
C ALA A 314 -24.80 -6.34 -15.12
N GLU A 315 -24.68 -5.89 -16.38
CA GLU A 315 -25.19 -6.60 -17.55
C GLU A 315 -24.52 -7.98 -17.71
N GLU A 316 -23.20 -8.05 -17.63
CA GLU A 316 -22.43 -9.30 -17.76
C GLU A 316 -22.75 -10.32 -16.64
N ASN A 317 -23.13 -9.84 -15.46
CA ASN A 317 -23.35 -10.66 -14.26
C ASN A 317 -24.83 -10.79 -13.86
N ASN A 318 -25.74 -10.32 -14.70
CA ASN A 318 -27.20 -10.42 -14.53
C ASN A 318 -27.72 -9.84 -13.20
N PHE A 319 -27.27 -8.65 -12.82
CA PHE A 319 -27.88 -7.88 -11.72
C PHE A 319 -28.28 -6.47 -12.16
N PRO A 320 -29.30 -5.84 -11.54
CA PRO A 320 -29.76 -4.50 -11.92
C PRO A 320 -28.70 -3.44 -11.59
N ALA A 321 -28.32 -2.63 -12.58
CA ALA A 321 -27.31 -1.59 -12.41
C ALA A 321 -27.82 -0.43 -11.53
N GLU A 322 -29.11 -0.12 -11.62
CA GLU A 322 -29.78 0.93 -10.85
C GLU A 322 -29.76 0.67 -9.33
N ASP A 323 -29.56 -0.59 -8.93
CA ASP A 323 -29.43 -0.98 -7.53
C ASP A 323 -28.04 -0.72 -6.96
N VAL A 324 -27.08 -0.25 -7.78
CA VAL A 324 -25.73 0.13 -7.34
C VAL A 324 -25.56 1.64 -7.51
N ARG A 325 -25.36 2.37 -6.40
CA ARG A 325 -25.14 3.81 -6.43
C ARG A 325 -23.79 4.19 -5.85
N VAL A 326 -22.96 4.88 -6.63
CA VAL A 326 -21.74 5.54 -6.13
C VAL A 326 -22.13 6.76 -5.29
N THR A 327 -21.83 6.71 -4.00
CA THR A 327 -22.15 7.78 -3.04
C THR A 327 -20.97 8.72 -2.85
N ALA A 328 -19.74 8.21 -2.75
CA ALA A 328 -18.54 9.02 -2.59
C ALA A 328 -17.33 8.43 -3.34
N ILE A 329 -16.38 9.31 -3.67
CA ILE A 329 -15.03 8.95 -4.11
C ILE A 329 -14.08 9.63 -3.13
N GLU A 330 -13.52 8.88 -2.21
CA GLU A 330 -12.65 9.36 -1.14
C GLU A 330 -11.18 9.13 -1.51
N HIS A 331 -10.33 10.12 -1.24
CA HIS A 331 -8.87 10.03 -1.44
C HIS A 331 -8.42 9.54 -2.83
N HIS A 332 -9.23 9.77 -3.88
CA HIS A 332 -9.00 9.28 -5.25
C HIS A 332 -8.93 7.76 -5.43
N VAL A 333 -9.07 6.95 -4.37
CA VAL A 333 -8.97 5.48 -4.45
C VAL A 333 -10.21 4.77 -3.93
N ARG A 334 -10.88 5.33 -2.93
CA ARG A 334 -11.97 4.68 -2.22
C ARG A 334 -13.30 5.05 -2.85
N VAL A 335 -13.91 4.10 -3.54
CA VAL A 335 -15.25 4.25 -4.13
C VAL A 335 -16.26 3.69 -3.13
N VAL A 336 -17.10 4.57 -2.59
CA VAL A 336 -18.18 4.16 -1.67
C VAL A 336 -19.45 3.94 -2.47
N ILE A 337 -20.06 2.78 -2.31
CA ILE A 337 -21.32 2.41 -2.96
C ILE A 337 -22.42 2.06 -1.96
N ARG A 338 -23.66 2.26 -2.40
CA ARG A 338 -24.86 1.78 -1.73
C ARG A 338 -25.57 0.78 -2.64
N PHE A 339 -25.89 -0.39 -2.08
CA PHE A 339 -26.84 -1.31 -2.70
C PHE A 339 -28.26 -0.94 -2.30
N ASN A 340 -29.16 -0.95 -3.29
CA ASN A 340 -30.60 -0.75 -3.11
C ASN A 340 -31.36 -1.97 -3.70
N GLY A 341 -32.68 -1.97 -3.56
CA GLY A 341 -33.56 -2.85 -4.30
C GLY A 341 -33.26 -4.34 -4.11
N ALA A 342 -33.12 -5.06 -5.23
CA ALA A 342 -32.84 -6.50 -5.22
C ALA A 342 -31.47 -6.83 -4.63
N LEU A 343 -30.49 -5.92 -4.74
CA LEU A 343 -29.15 -6.11 -4.18
C LEU A 343 -29.07 -5.87 -2.67
N GLU A 344 -30.09 -5.27 -2.06
CA GLU A 344 -30.12 -5.04 -0.61
C GLU A 344 -30.17 -6.35 0.19
N HIS A 345 -30.73 -7.41 -0.38
CA HIS A 345 -30.86 -8.74 0.22
C HIS A 345 -30.05 -9.83 -0.50
N ALA A 346 -29.27 -9.46 -1.52
CA ALA A 346 -28.41 -10.38 -2.25
C ALA A 346 -27.14 -10.75 -1.45
N ASP A 347 -26.34 -11.65 -2.01
CA ASP A 347 -24.98 -11.93 -1.53
C ASP A 347 -24.07 -10.72 -1.83
N LYS A 348 -24.09 -9.75 -0.90
CA LYS A 348 -23.34 -8.50 -1.02
C LYS A 348 -21.85 -8.71 -1.18
N GLN A 349 -21.29 -9.75 -0.55
CA GLN A 349 -19.86 -10.05 -0.65
C GLN A 349 -19.50 -10.45 -2.08
N ARG A 350 -20.30 -11.34 -2.67
CA ARG A 350 -20.11 -11.73 -4.07
C ARG A 350 -20.28 -10.55 -5.02
N CYS A 351 -21.32 -9.73 -4.84
CA CYS A 351 -21.55 -8.56 -5.68
C CYS A 351 -20.42 -7.53 -5.57
N LEU A 352 -19.94 -7.25 -4.35
CA LEU A 352 -18.79 -6.36 -4.12
C LEU A 352 -17.54 -6.87 -4.83
N MET A 353 -17.23 -8.16 -4.70
CA MET A 353 -16.04 -8.74 -5.34
C MET A 353 -16.10 -8.65 -6.87
N ILE A 354 -17.27 -8.93 -7.47
CA ILE A 354 -17.49 -8.82 -8.92
C ILE A 354 -17.31 -7.37 -9.37
N LEU A 355 -17.96 -6.42 -8.69
CA LEU A 355 -17.88 -5.00 -9.00
C LEU A 355 -16.45 -4.46 -8.83
N GLU A 356 -15.79 -4.76 -7.72
CA GLU A 356 -14.43 -4.30 -7.45
C GLU A 356 -13.45 -4.82 -8.51
N THR A 357 -13.54 -6.11 -8.85
CA THR A 357 -12.68 -6.70 -9.88
C THR A 357 -12.90 -6.05 -11.25
N GLY A 358 -14.17 -5.88 -11.65
CA GLY A 358 -14.50 -5.25 -12.93
C GLY A 358 -14.10 -3.76 -12.98
N ILE A 359 -14.32 -3.01 -11.90
CA ILE A 359 -13.91 -1.60 -11.81
C ILE A 359 -12.40 -1.46 -11.91
N LYS A 360 -11.63 -2.34 -11.24
CA LYS A 360 -10.17 -2.35 -11.35
C LYS A 360 -9.68 -2.63 -12.76
N ASP A 361 -10.34 -3.54 -13.49
CA ASP A 361 -9.99 -3.89 -14.85
C ASP A 361 -10.39 -2.80 -15.88
N MET A 362 -11.49 -2.06 -15.64
CA MET A 362 -12.07 -1.11 -16.62
C MET A 362 -11.76 0.36 -16.35
N VAL A 363 -11.50 0.74 -15.10
CA VAL A 363 -11.38 2.13 -14.68
C VAL A 363 -9.96 2.43 -14.23
N ASP A 364 -9.55 1.92 -13.08
CA ASP A 364 -8.21 2.07 -12.54
C ASP A 364 -7.93 0.95 -11.52
N GLY A 365 -6.78 0.29 -11.64
CA GLY A 365 -6.42 -0.89 -10.84
C GLY A 365 -6.28 -0.63 -9.34
N ARG A 366 -6.23 0.63 -8.89
CA ARG A 366 -6.13 1.01 -7.47
C ARG A 366 -7.43 1.43 -6.83
N LEU A 367 -8.54 1.39 -7.56
CA LEU A 367 -9.84 1.65 -6.95
C LEU A 367 -10.23 0.53 -5.99
N GLU A 368 -10.69 0.90 -4.81
CA GLU A 368 -11.15 0.00 -3.77
C GLU A 368 -12.61 0.29 -3.49
N LEU A 369 -13.43 -0.76 -3.46
CA LEU A 369 -14.87 -0.64 -3.33
C LEU A 369 -15.29 -0.85 -1.87
N PHE A 370 -16.01 0.12 -1.34
CA PHE A 370 -16.53 0.07 0.03
C PHE A 370 -18.04 0.17 0.00
N GLN A 371 -18.70 -0.63 0.83
CA GLN A 371 -20.12 -0.44 1.08
C GLN A 371 -20.30 0.69 2.10
N GLU A 372 -21.24 1.58 1.83
CA GLU A 372 -21.63 2.61 2.79
C GLU A 372 -22.12 1.99 4.09
N GLU A 373 -21.56 2.46 5.22
CA GLU A 373 -22.04 2.09 6.54
C GLU A 373 -23.43 2.67 6.76
N ILE A 374 -24.42 1.80 6.94
CA ILE A 374 -25.75 2.21 7.39
C ILE A 374 -25.61 2.64 8.85
N ARG A 375 -25.36 3.93 9.08
CA ARG A 375 -25.44 4.51 10.42
C ARG A 375 -26.90 4.44 10.89
N ASP A 376 -27.11 3.80 12.04
CA ASP A 376 -28.44 3.71 12.67
C ASP A 376 -28.93 5.12 13.01
N ASN A 377 -29.84 5.63 12.17
CA ASN A 377 -30.46 6.94 12.33
C ASN A 377 -31.67 6.93 13.28
N ASN A 378 -31.87 5.86 14.06
CA ASN A 378 -32.95 5.82 15.05
C ASN A 378 -32.73 6.83 16.19
N ARG A 379 -33.29 8.02 15.99
CA ARG A 379 -33.36 9.15 16.94
C ARG A 379 -33.96 8.76 18.30
N LEU A 380 -34.80 7.71 18.35
CA LEU A 380 -35.49 7.24 19.56
C LEU A 380 -34.56 6.60 20.60
N ARG A 381 -33.47 5.92 20.19
CA ARG A 381 -32.56 5.26 21.14
C ARG A 381 -31.54 6.19 21.80
N ARG A 382 -31.25 7.36 21.20
CA ARG A 382 -30.36 8.37 21.81
C ARG A 382 -31.04 9.14 22.95
N LEU A 383 -32.37 9.17 22.99
CA LEU A 383 -33.15 9.83 24.04
C LEU A 383 -33.54 8.89 25.19
N SER A 384 -33.55 7.57 24.97
CA SER A 384 -33.82 6.58 26.02
C SER A 384 -32.56 6.15 26.77
N GLY A 385 -31.68 7.11 27.07
CA GLY A 385 -30.71 7.00 28.15
C GLY A 385 -31.43 7.05 29.50
N GLU A 386 -32.36 6.12 29.73
CA GLU A 386 -32.90 5.88 31.06
C GLU A 386 -31.78 5.28 31.91
N ARG A 387 -31.30 6.14 32.83
CA ARG A 387 -30.56 5.73 34.01
C ARG A 387 -31.26 4.56 34.67
N THR A 388 -30.69 3.38 34.56
CA THR A 388 -30.85 2.34 35.56
C THR A 388 -29.53 2.18 36.31
N ALA A 389 -29.49 2.78 37.49
CA ALA A 389 -28.64 2.40 38.60
C ALA A 389 -29.40 2.72 39.89
N PRO A 390 -29.21 1.97 40.99
CA PRO A 390 -28.37 0.79 41.17
C PRO A 390 -29.10 -0.56 41.01
#